data_AF-A0A2L0IGB6-F1
#
_entry.id   AF-A0A2L0IGB6-F1
#
_cell.length_a   1.000
_cell.length_b   1.000
_cell.length_c   1.000
_cell.angle_alpha   90.00
_cell.angle_beta   90.00
_cell.angle_gamma   90.00
#
_symmetry.space_group_name_H-M   'P 1'
#
loop_
_entity.id
_entity.type
_entity.pdbx_description
1 polymer ?
#
loop_
_entity_poly.entity_id
_entity_poly.type
_entity_poly.pdbx_seq_one_letter_code
_entity_poly.pdbx_strand_id
1 'polypeptide(L)'
;MSDNVVDAPVSQIVIETAESSSAIVLQPEYATPQEAIGAMSIALIKSGKCITFNEIQLMLIVRLKLASEQSQKDILREALMLITNKSLY
;
A
#
# COMPACT_ATOMS: atom_id res chain seq x y z
N MET A 1 -6.50 -74.66 5.71
CA MET A 1 -6.69 -73.81 4.52
C MET A 1 -6.70 -72.38 5.05
N SER A 2 -5.70 -71.61 4.65
CA SER A 2 -5.37 -70.31 5.23
C SER A 2 -5.98 -69.21 4.36
N ASP A 3 -6.96 -68.47 4.88
CA ASP A 3 -7.48 -67.27 4.23
C ASP A 3 -6.62 -66.07 4.61
N ASN A 4 -5.77 -65.65 3.68
CA ASN A 4 -5.05 -64.39 3.72
C ASN A 4 -6.03 -63.26 3.40
N VAL A 5 -6.56 -62.59 4.44
CA VAL A 5 -7.20 -61.27 4.27
C VAL A 5 -6.08 -60.24 4.15
N VAL A 6 -5.87 -59.76 2.94
CA VAL A 6 -4.95 -58.66 2.63
C VAL A 6 -5.60 -57.39 3.18
N ASP A 7 -5.09 -56.93 4.32
CA ASP A 7 -5.51 -55.70 4.96
C ASP A 7 -5.09 -54.52 4.07
N ALA A 8 -6.06 -53.81 3.51
CA ALA A 8 -5.81 -52.66 2.64
C ALA A 8 -5.33 -51.47 3.49
N PRO A 9 -4.32 -50.70 3.07
CA PRO A 9 -3.85 -49.57 3.86
C PRO A 9 -4.93 -48.48 3.90
N VAL A 10 -5.49 -48.26 5.08
CA VAL A 10 -6.40 -47.14 5.34
C VAL A 10 -5.57 -45.86 5.34
N SER A 11 -5.62 -45.12 4.22
CA SER A 11 -5.05 -43.76 4.15
C SER A 11 -5.85 -42.84 5.06
N GLN A 12 -5.26 -42.48 6.20
CA GLN A 12 -5.79 -41.42 7.05
C GLN A 12 -5.60 -40.08 6.34
N ILE A 13 -6.70 -39.51 5.87
CA ILE A 13 -6.71 -38.13 5.36
C ILE A 13 -6.63 -37.22 6.58
N VAL A 14 -5.43 -36.70 6.86
CA VAL A 14 -5.23 -35.64 7.84
C VAL A 14 -5.67 -34.34 7.17
N ILE A 15 -6.80 -33.79 7.62
CA ILE A 15 -7.23 -32.44 7.25
C ILE A 15 -6.50 -31.49 8.18
N GLU A 16 -5.32 -31.00 7.76
CA GLU A 16 -4.72 -29.83 8.40
C GLU A 16 -5.59 -28.63 8.06
N THR A 17 -6.41 -28.19 9.02
CA THR A 17 -7.11 -26.91 8.94
C THR A 17 -6.05 -25.82 8.96
N ALA A 18 -5.71 -25.29 7.79
CA ALA A 18 -4.91 -24.09 7.65
C ALA A 18 -5.68 -22.92 8.28
N GLU A 19 -5.39 -22.62 9.55
CA GLU A 19 -5.75 -21.36 10.20
C GLU A 19 -4.99 -20.22 9.51
N SER A 20 -5.43 -19.89 8.30
CA SER A 20 -5.01 -18.71 7.58
C SER A 20 -5.84 -17.54 8.10
N SER A 21 -5.54 -17.10 9.33
CA SER A 21 -5.97 -15.80 9.85
C SER A 21 -5.29 -14.70 9.02
N SER A 22 -5.82 -14.48 7.82
CA SER A 22 -5.42 -13.38 6.96
C SER A 22 -5.98 -12.10 7.56
N ALA A 23 -5.23 -11.49 8.47
CA ALA A 23 -5.56 -10.16 8.96
C ALA A 23 -5.64 -9.20 7.77
N ILE A 24 -6.78 -8.52 7.60
CA ILE A 24 -6.92 -7.45 6.62
C ILE A 24 -6.04 -6.30 7.10
N VAL A 25 -4.85 -6.17 6.53
CA VAL A 25 -3.97 -5.04 6.78
C VAL A 25 -4.41 -3.91 5.86
N LEU A 26 -5.03 -2.87 6.43
CA LEU A 26 -5.31 -1.64 5.70
C LEU A 26 -3.98 -0.97 5.39
N GLN A 27 -3.64 -0.90 4.11
CA GLN A 27 -2.42 -0.27 3.64
C GLN A 27 -2.59 1.26 3.68
N PRO A 28 -1.56 1.99 4.12
CA PRO A 28 -1.52 3.45 3.98
C PRO A 28 -1.73 3.88 2.52
N GLU A 29 -2.35 5.04 2.28
CA GLU A 29 -2.61 5.53 0.92
C GLU A 29 -1.30 5.78 0.14
N TYR A 30 -0.25 6.20 0.84
CA TYR A 30 1.11 6.28 0.32
C TYR A 30 2.06 5.56 1.28
N ALA A 31 3.00 4.77 0.76
CA ALA A 31 4.05 4.12 1.54
C ALA A 31 5.30 4.99 1.67
N THR A 32 5.54 5.91 0.73
CA THR A 32 6.73 6.79 0.73
C THR A 32 6.43 8.22 0.28
N PRO A 33 7.27 9.21 0.64
CA PRO A 33 7.14 10.57 0.14
C PRO A 33 7.22 10.69 -1.39
N GLN A 34 8.09 9.89 -2.02
CA GLN A 34 8.28 9.86 -3.46
C GLN A 34 7.04 9.30 -4.17
N GLU A 35 6.40 8.29 -3.60
CA GLU A 35 5.15 7.75 -4.10
C GLU A 35 4.03 8.79 -4.02
N ALA A 36 3.92 9.53 -2.92
CA ALA A 36 2.95 10.62 -2.80
C ALA A 36 3.15 11.69 -3.88
N ILE A 37 4.40 12.12 -4.12
CA ILE A 37 4.74 13.07 -5.21
C ILE A 37 4.37 12.49 -6.58
N GLY A 38 4.70 11.22 -6.82
CA GLY A 38 4.37 10.52 -8.06
C GLY A 38 2.87 10.44 -8.29
N ALA A 39 2.10 10.11 -7.25
CA ALA A 39 0.64 10.04 -7.30
C ALA A 39 0.02 11.41 -7.61
N MET A 40 0.49 12.50 -6.99
CA MET A 40 0.04 13.86 -7.33
C MET A 40 0.36 14.21 -8.78
N SER A 41 1.57 13.87 -9.25
CA SER A 41 2.01 14.12 -10.63
C SER A 41 1.12 13.38 -11.63
N ILE A 42 0.80 12.11 -11.37
CA ILE A 42 -0.11 11.30 -12.20
C ILE A 42 -1.52 11.90 -12.20
N ALA A 43 -2.01 12.36 -11.06
CA ALA A 43 -3.32 12.99 -10.96
C ALA A 43 -3.39 14.29 -11.80
N LEU A 44 -2.34 15.11 -11.78
CA LEU A 44 -2.25 16.31 -12.62
C LEU A 44 -2.27 15.96 -14.11
N ILE A 45 -1.45 14.98 -14.54
CA ILE A 45 -1.43 14.49 -15.93
C ILE A 45 -2.82 14.04 -16.37
N LYS A 46 -3.48 13.21 -15.56
CA LYS A 46 -4.83 12.70 -15.87
C LYS A 46 -5.87 13.81 -15.97
N SER A 47 -5.70 14.90 -15.21
CA SER A 47 -6.59 16.06 -15.27
C SER A 47 -6.29 17.04 -16.42
N GLY A 48 -5.29 16.76 -17.26
CA GLY A 48 -4.87 17.65 -18.34
C GLY A 48 -4.19 18.93 -17.86
N LYS A 49 -3.75 18.98 -16.60
CA LYS A 49 -3.08 20.13 -16.00
C LYS A 49 -1.58 20.07 -16.19
N CYS A 50 -0.93 21.23 -16.05
CA CYS A 50 0.50 21.36 -16.21
C CYS A 50 1.21 20.92 -14.93
N ILE A 51 2.15 19.98 -15.05
CA ILE A 51 2.93 19.51 -13.90
C ILE A 51 3.93 20.59 -13.49
N THR A 52 3.55 21.40 -12.52
CA THR A 52 4.44 22.40 -11.91
C THR A 52 4.67 22.09 -10.45
N PHE A 53 5.80 22.55 -9.91
CA PHE A 53 6.10 22.41 -8.47
C PHE A 53 4.98 23.02 -7.61
N ASN A 54 4.44 24.17 -8.01
CA ASN A 54 3.36 24.84 -7.27
C ASN A 54 2.07 24.01 -7.25
N GLU A 55 1.69 23.37 -8.36
CA GLU A 55 0.51 22.51 -8.38
C GLU A 55 0.69 21.25 -7.53
N ILE A 56 1.86 20.62 -7.58
CA ILE A 56 2.14 19.45 -6.74
C ILE A 56 2.15 19.84 -5.27
N GLN A 57 2.80 20.97 -4.91
CA GLN A 57 2.78 21.49 -3.54
C GLN A 57 1.36 21.77 -3.05
N LEU A 58 0.52 22.41 -3.87
CA LEU A 58 -0.87 22.68 -3.52
C LEU A 58 -1.64 21.38 -3.27
N MET A 59 -1.48 20.37 -4.13
CA MET A 59 -2.14 19.08 -3.94
C MET A 59 -1.67 18.38 -2.66
N LEU A 60 -0.36 18.37 -2.39
CA LEU A 60 0.19 17.81 -1.15
C LEU A 60 -0.37 18.51 0.09
N ILE A 61 -0.47 19.84 0.09
CA ILE A 61 -1.06 20.62 1.19
C ILE A 61 -2.53 20.27 1.38
N VAL A 62 -3.31 20.18 0.30
CA VAL A 62 -4.73 19.81 0.37
C VAL A 62 -4.88 18.39 0.94
N ARG A 63 -4.10 17.43 0.45
CA ARG A 63 -4.10 16.05 0.96
C ARG A 63 -3.70 15.99 2.43
N LEU A 64 -2.69 16.77 2.85
CA LEU A 64 -2.26 16.83 4.25
C LEU A 64 -3.37 17.34 5.17
N LYS A 65 -4.16 18.33 4.73
CA LYS A 65 -5.32 18.84 5.48
C LYS A 65 -6.46 17.83 5.59
N LEU A 66 -6.60 16.95 4.59
CA LEU A 66 -7.66 15.95 4.53
C LEU A 66 -7.26 14.62 5.19
N ALA A 67 -5.97 14.36 5.35
CA ALA A 67 -5.47 13.15 5.99
C ALA A 67 -5.96 13.09 7.46
N SER A 68 -6.49 11.95 7.87
CA SER A 68 -6.86 11.67 9.25
C SER A 68 -5.70 11.03 10.01
N GLU A 69 -5.04 10.05 9.39
CA GLU A 69 -3.97 9.25 9.98
C GLU A 69 -2.65 10.01 10.10
N GLN A 70 -1.96 9.81 11.23
CA GLN A 70 -0.69 10.49 11.50
C GLN A 70 0.43 10.00 10.57
N SER A 71 0.47 8.71 10.27
CA SER A 71 1.39 8.10 9.30
C SER A 71 1.28 8.77 7.92
N GLN A 72 0.05 8.98 7.42
CA GLN A 72 -0.18 9.69 6.16
C GLN A 72 0.25 11.16 6.22
N LYS A 73 -0.03 11.84 7.33
CA LYS A 73 0.41 13.23 7.53
C LYS A 73 1.92 13.36 7.49
N ASP A 74 2.65 12.42 8.09
CA ASP A 74 4.11 12.47 8.13
C ASP A 74 4.73 12.25 6.75
N ILE A 75 4.21 11.28 6.00
CA ILE A 75 4.63 11.05 4.60
C ILE A 75 4.35 12.28 3.72
N LEU A 76 3.17 12.89 3.86
CA LEU A 76 2.80 14.07 3.08
C LEU A 76 3.62 15.31 3.46
N ARG A 77 3.99 15.48 4.74
CA ARG A 77 4.89 16.55 5.19
C ARG A 77 6.29 16.37 4.63
N GLU A 78 6.83 15.16 4.66
CA GLU A 78 8.15 14.88 4.11
C GLU A 78 8.16 15.07 2.59
N ALA A 79 7.11 14.65 1.89
CA ALA A 79 6.93 14.90 0.46
C ALA A 79 6.94 16.41 0.14
N LEU A 80 6.24 17.20 0.95
CA LEU A 80 6.24 18.65 0.82
C LEU A 80 7.63 19.24 1.07
N MET A 81 8.35 18.77 2.10
CA MET A 81 9.70 19.22 2.39
C MET A 81 10.69 18.88 1.25
N LEU A 82 10.59 17.69 0.64
CA LEU A 82 11.42 17.29 -0.49
C LEU A 82 11.20 18.18 -1.73
N ILE A 83 9.94 18.51 -2.02
CA ILE A 83 9.62 19.30 -3.20
C ILE A 83 9.90 20.79 -3.02
N THR A 84 9.82 21.31 -1.79
CA THR A 84 10.16 22.71 -1.47
C THR A 84 11.68 22.92 -1.36
N ASN A 85 12.45 21.97 -0.82
CA ASN A 85 13.91 22.10 -0.76
C ASN A 85 14.58 22.06 -2.14
N LYS A 86 14.00 21.36 -3.12
CA LYS A 86 14.51 21.38 -4.50
C LYS A 86 14.26 22.70 -5.24
N SER A 87 13.42 23.60 -4.74
CA SER A 87 13.22 24.91 -5.38
C SER A 87 14.26 25.96 -4.96
N LEU A 88 15.26 25.59 -4.15
CA LEU A 88 16.34 26.47 -3.70
C LEU A 88 17.63 26.34 -4.54
N TYR A 89 17.61 25.56 -5.63
CA TYR A 89 18.71 25.42 -6.60
C TYR A 89 18.29 25.91 -7.98
#